data_AF-A0AAV8YIF8-F1
#
_entry.id   AF-A0AAV8YIF8-F1
#
_cell.length_a   1.000
_cell.length_b   1.000
_cell.length_c   1.000
_cell.angle_alpha   90.00
_cell.angle_beta   90.00
_cell.angle_gamma   90.00
#
_symmetry.space_group_name_H-M   'P 1'
#
loop_
_entity.id
_entity.type
_entity.pdbx_description
1 polymer ?
#
loop_
_entity_poly.entity_id
_entity_poly.type
_entity_poly.pdbx_seq_one_letter_code
_entity_poly.pdbx_strand_id
1 'polypeptide(L)'
;MEDNEFFHRARKRIKEVKKKLDLLNTKELWTQQGYADNFERFHNFVDNCERIDESKCTQREFISKYELPYKPVVITGCQENWKAKEKWTLEKLARKYRNQKFKCGRR
;
A
#
# COMPACT_ATOMS: atom_id res chain seq x y z
N MET A 1 0.83 4.45 33.05
CA MET A 1 2.30 4.31 33.01
C MET A 1 2.77 3.41 31.86
N GLU A 2 2.01 2.35 31.51
CA GLU A 2 2.32 1.41 30.42
C GLU A 2 2.33 2.02 29.00
N ASP A 3 1.41 2.94 28.68
CA ASP A 3 1.34 3.53 27.33
C ASP A 3 2.60 4.31 26.97
N ASN A 4 3.14 5.07 27.91
CA ASN A 4 4.31 5.92 27.67
C ASN A 4 5.57 5.08 27.36
N GLU A 5 5.71 3.92 28.02
CA GLU A 5 6.78 2.96 27.76
C GLU A 5 6.59 2.22 26.42
N PHE A 6 5.35 1.86 26.07
CA PHE A 6 5.02 1.29 24.77
C PHE A 6 5.37 2.27 23.63
N PHE A 7 4.98 3.54 23.77
CA PHE A 7 5.34 4.60 22.83
C PHE A 7 6.85 4.79 22.71
N HIS A 8 7.59 4.70 23.82
CA HIS A 8 9.05 4.80 23.80
C HIS A 8 9.70 3.66 23.01
N ARG A 9 9.30 2.40 23.26
CA ARG A 9 9.81 1.22 22.53
C ARG A 9 9.46 1.26 21.05
N ALA A 10 8.24 1.67 20.71
CA ALA A 10 7.80 1.83 19.32
C ALA A 10 8.63 2.89 18.57
N ARG A 11 8.84 4.07 19.19
CA ARG A 11 9.66 5.14 18.61
C ARG A 11 11.10 4.69 18.34
N LYS A 12 11.71 3.92 19.24
CA LYS A 12 13.05 3.36 19.03
C LYS A 12 13.10 2.47 17.78
N ARG A 13 12.17 1.52 17.65
CA ARG A 13 12.09 0.61 16.50
C ARG A 13 11.88 1.36 15.18
N ILE A 14 11.02 2.39 15.19
CA ILE A 14 10.78 3.24 14.00
C ILE A 14 12.08 3.94 13.56
N LYS A 15 12.82 4.54 14.51
CA LYS A 15 14.09 5.22 14.20
C LYS A 15 15.14 4.27 13.63
N GLU A 16 15.28 3.06 14.20
CA GLU A 16 16.23 2.05 13.73
C GLU A 16 15.96 1.61 12.29
N VAL A 17 14.69 1.45 11.92
CA VAL A 17 14.33 1.08 10.54
C VAL A 17 14.55 2.25 9.59
N LYS A 18 14.14 3.47 9.97
CA LYS A 18 14.34 4.67 9.13
C LYS A 18 15.83 4.93 8.84
N LYS A 19 16.70 4.71 9.82
CA LYS A 19 18.16 4.89 9.65
C LYS A 19 18.77 3.96 8.61
N LYS A 20 18.16 2.81 8.31
CA LYS A 20 18.64 1.89 7.25
C LYS A 20 18.42 2.43 5.84
N LEU A 21 17.67 3.52 5.69
CA LEU A 21 17.47 4.19 4.41
C LEU A 21 18.49 5.32 4.31
N ASP A 22 19.58 5.09 3.58
CA ASP A 22 20.71 6.02 3.49
C ASP A 22 20.32 7.41 2.94
N LEU A 23 19.29 7.47 2.10
CA LEU A 23 18.82 8.70 1.45
C LEU A 23 18.03 9.64 2.37
N LEU A 24 17.49 9.15 3.50
CA LEU A 24 16.64 9.93 4.43
C LEU A 24 17.17 9.81 5.86
N ASN A 25 18.46 10.14 6.00
CA ASN A 25 19.23 9.94 7.23
C ASN A 25 18.90 10.93 8.36
N THR A 26 18.34 12.10 8.08
CA THR A 26 17.88 13.09 9.07
C THR A 26 16.36 13.18 9.12
N LYS A 27 15.81 13.69 10.22
CA LYS A 27 14.35 13.78 10.44
C LYS A 27 13.70 14.75 9.47
N GLU A 28 14.39 15.84 9.17
CA GLU A 28 13.94 16.96 8.35
C GLU A 28 13.71 16.50 6.90
N LEU A 29 14.54 15.60 6.38
CA LEU A 29 14.40 15.04 5.03
C LEU A 29 13.09 14.26 4.85
N TRP A 30 12.54 13.67 5.91
CA TRP A 30 11.25 12.96 5.85
C TRP A 30 10.05 13.89 5.65
N THR A 31 10.18 15.18 6.00
CA THR A 31 9.08 16.15 5.98
C THR A 31 9.35 17.35 5.09
N GLN A 32 10.55 17.45 4.50
CA GLN A 32 11.04 18.60 3.74
C GLN A 32 10.08 19.06 2.63
N GLN A 33 9.42 18.13 1.96
CA GLN A 33 8.54 18.43 0.83
C GLN A 33 7.15 18.93 1.24
N GLY A 34 6.80 18.89 2.53
CA GLY A 34 5.51 19.41 3.03
C GLY A 34 4.29 18.69 2.46
N TYR A 35 4.44 17.47 1.93
CA TYR A 35 3.34 16.71 1.35
C TYR A 35 2.32 16.21 2.37
N ALA A 36 2.63 16.27 3.67
CA ALA A 36 1.62 16.01 4.70
C ALA A 36 0.47 17.04 4.64
N ASP A 37 0.78 18.29 4.28
CA ASP A 37 -0.17 19.40 4.32
C ASP A 37 -0.65 19.82 2.91
N ASN A 38 0.12 19.50 1.87
CA ASN A 38 -0.09 20.03 0.51
C ASN A 38 -0.29 18.96 -0.57
N PHE A 39 -0.84 17.79 -0.22
CA PHE A 39 -0.98 16.68 -1.17
C PHE A 39 -2.17 16.82 -2.14
N GLU A 40 -3.19 17.60 -1.79
CA GLU A 40 -4.48 17.64 -2.49
C GLU A 40 -4.39 17.97 -3.98
N ARG A 41 -3.37 18.75 -4.38
CA ARG A 41 -3.10 19.06 -5.80
C ARG A 41 -2.93 17.81 -6.68
N PHE A 42 -2.51 16.69 -6.10
CA PHE A 42 -2.31 15.43 -6.81
C PHE A 42 -3.59 14.58 -6.92
N HIS A 43 -4.69 14.99 -6.31
CA HIS A 43 -5.99 14.31 -6.47
C HIS A 43 -6.64 14.60 -7.83
N ASN A 44 -6.23 15.68 -8.50
CA ASN A 44 -6.73 15.99 -9.84
C ASN A 44 -5.92 15.23 -10.89
N PHE A 45 -6.48 14.12 -11.37
CA PHE A 45 -5.90 13.31 -12.45
C PHE A 45 -7.00 12.81 -13.39
N VAL A 46 -6.62 12.49 -14.61
CA VAL A 46 -7.51 11.88 -15.61
C VAL A 46 -7.24 10.38 -15.63
N ASP A 47 -8.24 9.58 -15.26
CA ASP A 47 -8.19 8.13 -15.45
C ASP A 47 -8.50 7.81 -16.93
N ASN A 48 -7.53 7.23 -17.62
CA ASN A 48 -7.64 6.85 -19.04
C ASN A 48 -7.41 5.34 -19.25
N CYS A 49 -7.36 4.54 -18.18
CA CYS A 49 -7.11 3.11 -18.27
C CYS A 49 -8.42 2.34 -18.48
N GLU A 50 -8.41 1.40 -19.42
CA GLU A 50 -9.57 0.56 -19.72
C GLU A 50 -9.88 -0.40 -18.55
N ARG A 51 -11.17 -0.63 -18.30
CA ARG A 51 -11.67 -1.51 -17.24
C ARG A 51 -12.49 -2.64 -17.86
N ILE A 52 -12.13 -3.88 -17.54
CA ILE A 52 -12.88 -5.07 -17.92
C ILE A 52 -13.43 -5.78 -16.70
N ASP A 53 -14.59 -6.40 -16.85
CA ASP A 53 -15.18 -7.22 -15.80
C ASP A 53 -14.79 -8.69 -15.97
N GLU A 54 -14.34 -9.31 -14.89
CA GLU A 54 -13.91 -10.72 -14.88
C GLU A 54 -15.02 -11.67 -15.33
N SER A 55 -16.29 -11.36 -15.04
CA SER A 55 -17.41 -12.23 -15.42
C SER A 55 -17.77 -12.13 -16.92
N LYS A 56 -17.26 -11.13 -17.63
CA LYS A 56 -17.64 -10.80 -19.01
C LYS A 56 -16.50 -11.01 -20.01
N CYS A 57 -15.27 -11.16 -19.55
CA CYS A 57 -14.10 -11.34 -20.41
C CYS A 57 -13.57 -12.76 -20.30
N THR A 58 -13.57 -13.49 -21.41
CA THR A 58 -12.97 -14.83 -21.44
C THR A 58 -11.44 -14.75 -21.44
N GLN A 59 -10.78 -15.82 -20.99
CA GLN A 59 -9.31 -15.92 -21.01
C GLN A 59 -8.72 -15.66 -22.41
N ARG A 60 -9.34 -16.21 -23.47
CA ARG A 60 -8.85 -16.03 -24.85
C ARG A 60 -8.95 -14.59 -25.32
N GLU A 61 -10.04 -13.90 -24.98
CA GLU A 61 -10.19 -12.48 -25.28
C GLU A 61 -9.19 -11.64 -24.49
N PHE A 62 -8.96 -11.98 -23.22
CA PHE A 62 -7.97 -11.29 -22.39
C PHE A 62 -6.56 -11.40 -23.01
N ILE A 63 -6.15 -12.62 -23.38
CA ILE A 63 -4.84 -12.87 -23.98
C ILE A 63 -4.69 -12.08 -25.28
N SER A 64 -5.67 -12.18 -26.19
CA SER A 64 -5.57 -11.55 -27.50
C SER A 64 -5.62 -10.02 -27.46
N LYS A 65 -6.38 -9.42 -26.54
CA LYS A 65 -6.62 -7.97 -26.50
C LYS A 65 -5.69 -7.21 -25.55
N TYR A 66 -5.15 -7.87 -24.53
CA TYR A 66 -4.36 -7.21 -23.48
C TYR A 66 -2.99 -7.84 -23.27
N GLU A 67 -2.90 -9.14 -22.99
CA GLU A 67 -1.63 -9.78 -22.63
C GLU A 67 -0.64 -9.85 -23.80
N LEU A 68 -1.07 -10.41 -24.93
CA LEU A 68 -0.23 -10.57 -26.13
C LEU A 68 0.24 -9.23 -26.72
N PRO A 69 -0.60 -8.18 -26.81
CA PRO A 69 -0.14 -6.86 -27.26
C PRO A 69 0.56 -6.03 -26.15
N TYR A 70 0.76 -6.58 -24.93
CA TYR A 70 1.33 -5.87 -23.78
C TYR A 70 0.55 -4.60 -23.39
N LYS A 71 -0.76 -4.60 -23.58
CA LYS A 71 -1.65 -3.48 -23.26
C LYS A 71 -2.13 -3.58 -21.80
N PRO A 72 -1.90 -2.57 -20.96
CA PRO A 72 -2.39 -2.57 -19.58
C PRO A 72 -3.91 -2.43 -19.53
N VAL A 73 -4.53 -3.08 -18.55
CA VAL A 73 -5.97 -3.05 -18.28
C VAL A 73 -6.25 -3.26 -16.80
N VAL A 74 -7.31 -2.67 -16.27
CA VAL A 74 -7.79 -2.91 -14.91
C VAL A 74 -8.91 -3.96 -14.93
N ILE A 75 -8.79 -5.00 -14.11
CA ILE A 75 -9.79 -6.07 -14.01
C ILE A 75 -10.67 -5.85 -12.77
N THR A 76 -11.98 -5.72 -12.96
CA THR A 76 -12.99 -5.62 -11.90
C THR A 76 -13.63 -6.99 -11.62
N GLY A 77 -14.33 -7.12 -10.48
CA GLY A 77 -15.03 -8.36 -10.12
C GLY A 77 -14.18 -9.46 -9.47
N CYS A 78 -12.86 -9.52 -9.71
CA CYS A 78 -11.99 -10.63 -9.25
C CYS A 78 -11.98 -10.90 -7.73
N GLN A 79 -12.34 -9.89 -6.93
CA GLN A 79 -12.19 -9.92 -5.46
C GLN A 79 -13.54 -9.97 -4.74
N GLU A 80 -14.65 -10.22 -5.44
CA GLU A 80 -15.99 -10.13 -4.86
C GLU A 80 -16.17 -10.98 -3.60
N ASN A 81 -15.72 -12.22 -3.67
CA ASN A 81 -15.88 -13.23 -2.62
C ASN A 81 -14.70 -13.29 -1.63
N TRP A 82 -13.75 -12.36 -1.71
CA TRP A 82 -12.56 -12.41 -0.87
C TRP A 82 -12.90 -11.94 0.56
N LYS A 83 -12.70 -12.84 1.53
CA LYS A 83 -12.80 -12.51 2.98
C LYS A 83 -11.87 -11.36 3.40
N ALA A 84 -10.89 -11.00 2.57
CA ALA A 84 -10.02 -9.86 2.77
C ALA A 84 -10.81 -8.55 2.93
N LYS A 85 -11.93 -8.38 2.20
CA LYS A 85 -12.80 -7.18 2.31
C LYS A 85 -13.25 -6.89 3.75
N GLU A 86 -13.53 -7.94 4.52
CA GLU A 86 -13.97 -7.82 5.91
C GLU A 86 -12.84 -7.95 6.93
N LYS A 87 -11.79 -8.71 6.59
CA LYS A 87 -10.73 -9.09 7.55
C LYS A 87 -9.53 -8.14 7.55
N TRP A 88 -9.26 -7.45 6.44
CA TRP A 88 -8.10 -6.56 6.32
C TRP A 88 -8.46 -5.14 6.76
N THR A 89 -8.88 -5.00 8.02
CA THR A 89 -9.03 -3.71 8.70
C THR A 89 -7.88 -3.49 9.68
N LEU A 90 -7.54 -2.23 9.98
CA LEU A 90 -6.43 -1.90 10.88
C LEU A 90 -6.57 -2.59 12.25
N GLU A 91 -7.78 -2.61 12.83
CA GLU A 91 -8.05 -3.26 14.11
C GLU A 91 -7.81 -4.78 14.05
N LYS A 92 -8.38 -5.47 13.05
CA LYS A 92 -8.27 -6.93 12.92
C LYS A 92 -6.84 -7.36 12.62
N LEU A 93 -6.13 -6.61 11.77
CA LEU A 93 -4.74 -6.86 11.43
C LEU A 93 -3.83 -6.62 12.63
N ALA A 94 -3.99 -5.49 13.34
CA ALA A 94 -3.20 -5.16 14.53
C ALA A 94 -3.42 -6.18 15.66
N ARG A 95 -4.64 -6.72 15.81
CA ARG A 95 -4.93 -7.79 16.77
C ARG A 95 -4.32 -9.12 16.36
N LYS A 96 -4.55 -9.56 15.12
CA LYS A 96 -4.15 -10.89 14.63
C LYS A 96 -2.65 -11.02 14.44
N TYR A 97 -1.99 -9.97 13.95
CA TYR A 97 -0.58 -9.99 13.57
C TYR A 97 0.30 -9.11 14.48
N ARG A 98 -0.15 -8.80 15.70
CA ARG A 98 0.48 -7.86 16.66
C ARG A 98 2.01 -8.01 16.77
N ASN A 99 2.51 -9.24 16.80
CA ASN A 99 3.93 -9.54 17.01
C ASN A 99 4.65 -10.05 15.75
N GLN A 100 3.96 -10.10 14.60
CA GLN A 100 4.55 -10.55 13.35
C GLN A 100 5.32 -9.41 12.68
N LYS A 101 6.49 -9.73 12.12
CA LYS A 101 7.34 -8.75 11.43
C LYS A 101 7.03 -8.77 9.94
N PHE A 102 6.71 -7.61 9.38
CA PHE A 102 6.52 -7.41 7.95
C PHE A 102 7.72 -6.65 7.36
N LYS A 103 8.09 -6.98 6.12
CA LYS A 103 9.15 -6.29 5.38
C LYS A 103 8.67 -4.88 5.02
N CYS A 104 9.45 -3.86 5.39
CA CYS A 104 9.12 -2.44 5.18
C CYS A 104 10.23 -1.64 4.49
N GLY A 105 11.15 -2.34 3.82
CA GLY A 105 12.27 -1.75 3.07
C GLY A 105 13.09 -2.84 2.37
N ARG A 106 13.98 -2.42 1.45
CA ARG A 106 15.02 -3.29 0.93
C ARG A 106 16.23 -3.24 1.88
N ARG A 107 16.95 -4.36 1.93
CA ARG A 107 18.28 -4.45 2.51
C ARG A 107 19.22 -4.80 1.38
#